data_AF-A0ABD1DIE8-F1
#
_entry.id   AF-A0ABD1DIE8-F1
#
_cell.length_a   1.000
_cell.length_b   1.000
_cell.length_c   1.000
_cell.angle_alpha   90.00
_cell.angle_beta   90.00
_cell.angle_gamma   90.00
#
_symmetry.space_group_name_H-M   'P 1'
#
loop_
_entity.id
_entity.type
_entity.pdbx_description
1 polymer ?
#
loop_
_entity_poly.entity_id
_entity_poly.type
_entity_poly.pdbx_seq_one_letter_code
_entity_poly.pdbx_strand_id
1 'polypeptide(L)'
;MMLIINNSKDFINGELLAHLYATGDQASMMEESPEEAQKREEMLRMYHACKEALRIIGDVSMATFSTPVPPPVKNDWLSSGLDNPRLSPPSPGGPRKNAPQQQASLGSMGVPAISGRGPPPAPSSARPAPAIPNRPGGGNVPPLPQGRPTGQALPAPLIPS
;
A
#
# COMPACT_ATOMS: atom_id res chain seq x y z
N MET A 1 30.66 -18.19 -47.18
CA MET A 1 29.84 -17.65 -46.06
C MET A 1 28.64 -18.54 -45.73
N MET A 2 27.86 -19.00 -46.72
CA MET A 2 26.73 -19.93 -46.53
C MET A 2 27.07 -21.21 -45.74
N LEU A 3 28.24 -21.81 -45.97
CA LEU A 3 28.60 -23.08 -45.34
C LEU A 3 28.79 -22.98 -43.82
N ILE A 4 29.51 -21.96 -43.34
CA ILE A 4 29.73 -21.74 -41.90
C ILE A 4 28.41 -21.40 -41.21
N ILE A 5 27.59 -20.53 -41.81
CA ILE A 5 26.30 -20.13 -41.23
C ILE A 5 25.35 -21.34 -41.13
N ASN A 6 25.25 -22.14 -42.20
CA ASN A 6 24.38 -23.31 -42.21
C ASN A 6 24.88 -24.40 -41.26
N ASN A 7 26.19 -24.70 -41.25
CA ASN A 7 26.75 -25.68 -40.33
C ASN A 7 26.58 -25.26 -38.86
N SER A 8 26.80 -23.99 -38.51
CA SER A 8 26.57 -23.51 -37.14
C SER A 8 25.09 -23.61 -36.76
N LYS A 9 24.18 -23.30 -37.68
CA LYS A 9 22.74 -23.48 -37.46
C LYS A 9 22.41 -24.94 -37.22
N ASP A 10 22.91 -25.85 -38.03
CA ASP A 10 22.62 -27.27 -37.93
C ASP A 10 23.20 -27.85 -36.62
N PHE A 11 24.40 -27.41 -36.22
CA PHE A 11 24.99 -27.77 -34.93
C PHE A 11 24.15 -27.30 -33.73
N ILE A 12 23.73 -26.03 -33.71
CA ILE A 12 22.91 -25.47 -32.63
C ILE A 12 21.58 -26.23 -32.49
N ASN A 13 20.96 -26.59 -33.62
CA ASN A 13 19.66 -27.25 -33.62
C ASN A 13 19.72 -28.77 -33.41
N GLY A 14 20.80 -29.42 -33.84
CA GLY A 14 20.88 -30.89 -33.90
C GLY A 14 21.82 -31.53 -32.88
N GLU A 15 22.91 -30.86 -32.49
CA GLU A 15 24.03 -31.51 -31.78
C GLU A 15 24.37 -30.86 -30.44
N LEU A 16 24.13 -29.55 -30.28
CA LEU A 16 24.53 -28.79 -29.10
C LEU A 16 24.00 -29.41 -27.79
N LEU A 17 22.72 -29.79 -27.76
CA LEU A 17 22.11 -30.34 -26.56
C LEU A 17 22.77 -31.66 -26.13
N ALA A 18 23.07 -32.55 -27.10
CA ALA A 18 23.76 -33.81 -26.82
C ALA A 18 25.17 -33.57 -26.26
N HIS A 19 25.89 -32.57 -26.79
CA HIS A 19 27.21 -32.18 -26.28
C HIS A 19 27.12 -31.63 -24.84
N LEU A 20 26.11 -30.82 -24.52
CA LEU A 20 25.89 -30.29 -23.17
C LEU A 20 25.58 -31.40 -22.14
N TYR A 21 24.86 -32.45 -22.54
CA TYR A 21 24.63 -33.62 -21.68
C TYR A 21 25.87 -34.51 -21.55
N ALA A 22 26.73 -34.57 -22.57
CA ALA A 22 27.96 -35.37 -22.55
C ALA A 22 29.05 -34.78 -21.63
N THR A 23 28.98 -33.49 -21.28
CA THR A 23 29.95 -32.80 -20.40
C THR A 23 29.97 -33.31 -18.95
N GLY A 24 29.00 -34.13 -18.54
CA GLY A 24 29.05 -34.93 -17.31
C GLY A 24 28.69 -34.18 -16.01
N ASP A 25 28.97 -32.89 -15.90
CA ASP A 25 28.60 -32.07 -14.74
C ASP A 25 27.39 -31.16 -15.03
N GLN A 26 26.22 -31.80 -15.12
CA GLN A 26 24.97 -31.08 -15.34
C GLN A 26 24.61 -30.18 -14.14
N ALA A 27 25.00 -30.56 -12.92
CA ALA A 27 24.64 -29.82 -11.72
C ALA A 27 25.32 -28.45 -11.66
N SER A 28 26.63 -28.39 -11.92
CA SER A 28 27.34 -27.10 -11.99
C SER A 28 26.88 -26.27 -13.21
N MET A 29 26.62 -26.91 -14.35
CA MET A 29 26.10 -26.22 -15.54
C MET A 29 24.71 -25.60 -15.31
N MET A 30 23.89 -26.22 -14.46
CA MET A 30 22.53 -25.75 -14.11
C MET A 30 22.50 -24.91 -12.83
N GLU A 31 23.65 -24.53 -12.29
CA GLU A 31 23.73 -23.71 -11.09
C GLU A 31 23.15 -22.31 -11.35
N GLU A 32 22.23 -21.88 -10.48
CA GLU A 32 21.70 -20.53 -10.53
C GLU A 32 22.71 -19.51 -10.00
N SER A 33 22.68 -18.29 -10.53
CA SER A 33 23.52 -17.23 -9.98
C SER A 33 23.04 -16.83 -8.58
N PRO A 34 23.94 -16.38 -7.69
CA PRO A 34 23.56 -16.00 -6.34
C PRO A 34 22.57 -14.81 -6.32
N GLU A 35 22.64 -13.92 -7.30
CA GLU A 35 21.73 -12.78 -7.44
C GLU A 35 20.31 -13.21 -7.80
N GLU A 36 20.14 -14.20 -8.70
CA GLU A 36 18.81 -14.69 -9.06
C GLU A 36 18.19 -15.50 -7.90
N ALA A 37 19.01 -16.27 -7.18
CA ALA A 37 18.59 -16.94 -5.95
C ALA A 37 18.09 -15.94 -4.89
N GLN A 38 18.83 -14.84 -4.68
CA GLN A 38 18.45 -13.77 -3.74
C GLN A 38 17.15 -13.08 -4.16
N LYS A 39 17.01 -12.76 -5.44
CA LYS A 39 15.81 -12.13 -6.00
C LYS A 39 14.57 -13.02 -5.84
N ARG A 40 14.72 -14.34 -6.06
CA ARG A 40 13.67 -15.32 -5.77
C ARG A 40 13.30 -15.32 -4.30
N GLU A 41 14.29 -15.29 -3.40
CA GLU A 41 14.04 -15.23 -1.95
C GLU A 41 13.29 -13.94 -1.55
N GLU A 42 13.68 -12.79 -2.08
CA GLU A 42 13.02 -11.51 -1.82
C GLU A 42 11.56 -11.52 -2.28
N MET A 43 11.29 -12.07 -3.48
CA MET A 43 9.93 -12.21 -4.00
C MET A 43 9.07 -13.10 -3.10
N LEU A 44 9.61 -14.21 -2.61
CA LEU A 44 8.92 -15.09 -1.66
C LEU A 44 8.67 -14.38 -0.33
N ARG A 45 9.66 -13.64 0.20
CA ARG A 45 9.53 -12.87 1.43
C ARG A 45 8.42 -11.82 1.31
N MET A 46 8.38 -11.09 0.20
CA MET A 46 7.33 -10.11 -0.09
C MET A 46 5.96 -10.78 -0.20
N TYR A 47 5.86 -11.90 -0.92
CA TYR A 47 4.62 -12.67 -1.03
C TYR A 47 4.06 -13.06 0.35
N HIS A 48 4.90 -13.62 1.22
CA HIS A 48 4.49 -13.99 2.57
C HIS A 48 4.07 -12.78 3.40
N ALA A 49 4.82 -11.69 3.35
CA ALA A 49 4.47 -10.46 4.04
C ALA A 49 3.12 -9.89 3.58
N CYS A 50 2.86 -9.85 2.27
CA CYS A 50 1.59 -9.38 1.73
C CYS A 50 0.42 -10.30 2.11
N LYS A 51 0.62 -11.62 2.06
CA LYS A 51 -0.38 -12.60 2.48
C LYS A 51 -0.75 -12.43 3.95
N GLU A 52 0.23 -12.26 4.82
CA GLU A 52 0.03 -12.01 6.24
C GLU A 52 -0.67 -10.68 6.50
N ALA A 53 -0.29 -9.62 5.78
CA ALA A 53 -0.96 -8.32 5.88
C ALA A 53 -2.45 -8.41 5.52
N LEU A 54 -2.80 -9.14 4.45
CA LEU A 54 -4.20 -9.35 4.07
C LEU A 54 -4.96 -10.16 5.12
N ARG A 55 -4.33 -11.16 5.74
CA ARG A 55 -4.92 -11.91 6.86
C ARG A 55 -5.25 -10.99 8.03
N ILE A 56 -4.29 -10.16 8.45
CA ILE A 56 -4.48 -9.20 9.55
C ILE A 56 -5.62 -8.22 9.24
N ILE A 57 -5.70 -7.72 8.01
CA ILE A 57 -6.82 -6.84 7.59
C ILE A 57 -8.16 -7.57 7.71
N GLY A 58 -8.22 -8.84 7.28
CA GLY A 58 -9.40 -9.69 7.44
C GLY A 58 -9.81 -9.85 8.90
N ASP A 59 -8.83 -10.17 9.76
CA ASP A 59 -9.05 -10.35 11.20
C ASP A 59 -9.58 -9.06 11.85
N VAL A 60 -8.96 -7.90 11.59
CA VAL A 60 -9.43 -6.60 12.11
C VAL A 60 -10.85 -6.28 11.63
N SER A 61 -11.16 -6.54 10.35
CA SER A 61 -12.48 -6.26 9.77
C SER A 61 -13.58 -7.12 10.39
N MET A 62 -13.27 -8.35 10.82
CA MET A 62 -14.25 -9.27 11.42
C MET A 62 -14.30 -9.18 12.94
N ALA A 63 -13.21 -8.78 13.61
CA ALA A 63 -13.09 -8.77 15.07
C ALA A 63 -13.42 -7.42 15.71
N THR A 64 -13.68 -6.36 14.92
CA THR A 64 -14.00 -5.03 15.45
C THR A 64 -15.38 -4.56 15.00
N PHE A 65 -16.12 -3.94 15.93
CA PHE A 65 -17.43 -3.35 15.65
C PHE A 65 -17.49 -1.94 16.27
N SER A 66 -18.13 -1.01 15.57
CA SER A 66 -18.31 0.36 16.04
C SER A 66 -19.40 0.42 17.10
N THR A 67 -19.08 0.91 18.29
CA THR A 67 -20.10 1.25 19.29
C THR A 67 -20.75 2.58 18.91
N PRO A 68 -22.08 2.66 18.73
CA PRO A 68 -22.74 3.94 18.47
C PRO A 68 -22.47 4.91 19.64
N VAL A 69 -22.28 6.18 19.31
CA VAL A 69 -22.05 7.24 20.30
C VAL A 69 -23.23 7.23 21.29
N PRO A 70 -22.98 7.19 22.62
CA PRO A 70 -24.06 7.22 23.59
C PRO A 70 -24.88 8.50 23.43
N PRO A 71 -26.20 8.46 23.69
CA PRO A 71 -27.06 9.64 23.56
C PRO A 71 -26.47 10.83 24.35
N PRO A 72 -26.55 12.07 23.81
CA PRO A 72 -26.13 13.25 24.54
C PRO A 72 -26.82 13.31 25.91
N VAL A 73 -26.04 13.33 26.97
CA VAL A 73 -26.56 13.48 28.33
C VAL A 73 -27.08 14.92 28.47
N LYS A 74 -28.34 15.09 28.88
CA LYS A 74 -28.90 16.41 29.19
C LYS A 74 -28.36 16.88 30.53
N ASN A 75 -27.56 17.94 30.52
CA ASN A 75 -26.98 18.56 31.73
C ASN A 75 -27.95 19.54 32.41
N ASP A 76 -29.25 19.48 32.11
CA ASP A 76 -30.25 20.43 32.65
C ASP A 76 -30.31 20.44 34.19
N TRP A 77 -29.89 19.36 34.86
CA TRP A 77 -29.79 19.28 36.31
C TRP A 77 -28.59 20.03 36.91
N LEU A 78 -27.56 20.32 36.11
CA LEU A 78 -26.38 21.10 36.53
C LEU A 78 -26.65 22.61 36.44
N SER A 79 -27.59 23.03 35.58
CA SER A 79 -27.96 24.43 35.39
C SER A 79 -28.83 24.97 36.53
N SER A 80 -29.65 24.12 37.17
CA SER A 80 -30.52 24.51 38.29
C SER A 80 -29.79 24.80 39.62
N GLY A 81 -28.45 24.79 39.63
CA GLY A 81 -27.64 25.14 40.80
C GLY A 81 -27.06 26.56 40.76
N LEU A 82 -27.16 27.27 39.64
CA LEU A 82 -26.52 28.60 39.47
C LEU A 82 -27.49 29.78 39.58
N ASP A 83 -28.76 29.53 39.89
CA ASP A 83 -29.78 30.56 40.12
C ASP A 83 -29.69 31.22 41.51
N ASN A 84 -28.59 31.02 42.25
CA ASN A 84 -28.33 31.76 43.48
C ASN A 84 -27.34 32.91 43.23
N PRO A 85 -27.81 34.16 43.08
CA PRO A 85 -26.93 35.32 42.96
C PRO A 85 -26.46 35.74 44.37
N ARG A 86 -25.61 34.92 45.01
CA ARG A 86 -24.78 35.31 46.16
C ARG A 86 -23.90 34.13 46.60
N LEU A 87 -22.71 34.49 47.08
CA LEU A 87 -21.67 33.65 47.69
C LEU A 87 -20.56 33.19 46.73
N SER A 88 -19.77 34.14 46.24
CA SER A 88 -18.35 33.86 45.95
C SER A 88 -17.61 33.69 47.30
N PRO A 89 -16.95 32.56 47.59
CA PRO A 89 -15.99 32.50 48.69
C PRO A 89 -14.69 33.23 48.26
N PRO A 90 -14.08 34.07 49.11
CA PRO A 90 -12.79 34.67 48.81
C PRO A 90 -11.70 33.60 48.90
N SER A 91 -10.95 33.38 47.82
CA SER A 91 -9.76 32.52 47.83
C SER A 91 -8.66 33.12 48.73
N PRO A 92 -8.13 32.37 49.71
CA PRO A 92 -6.95 32.78 50.48
C PRO A 92 -5.67 32.50 49.68
N GLY A 93 -4.84 33.53 49.51
CA GLY A 93 -3.39 33.35 49.44
C GLY A 93 -2.79 32.94 48.09
N GLY A 94 -2.11 33.89 47.45
CA GLY A 94 -1.07 33.62 46.46
C GLY A 94 -0.47 34.90 45.88
N PRO A 95 0.66 35.41 46.41
CA PRO A 95 1.32 36.58 45.85
C PRO A 95 1.96 36.22 44.50
N ARG A 96 1.58 36.94 43.45
CA ARG A 96 2.33 36.96 42.18
C ARG A 96 3.70 37.58 42.48
N LYS A 97 4.75 36.76 42.47
CA LYS A 97 6.12 37.26 42.43
C LYS A 97 6.42 37.67 41.00
N ASN A 98 6.42 38.98 40.76
CA ASN A 98 7.20 39.57 39.69
C ASN A 98 8.69 39.22 39.92
N ALA A 99 9.35 38.72 38.88
CA ALA A 99 10.79 38.54 38.83
C ALA A 99 11.27 38.74 37.37
N PRO A 100 12.50 39.22 37.16
CA PRO A 100 12.77 40.34 36.25
C PRO A 100 13.37 39.93 34.90
N GLN A 101 13.34 40.87 33.96
CA GLN A 101 14.23 40.90 32.81
C GLN A 101 15.69 40.80 33.26
N GLN A 102 16.45 39.86 32.71
CA GLN A 102 17.91 39.93 32.70
C GLN A 102 18.45 39.61 31.32
N GLN A 103 19.34 40.51 30.90
CA GLN A 103 20.04 40.65 29.64
C GLN A 103 21.47 40.19 29.89
N ALA A 104 21.96 39.15 29.20
CA ALA A 104 23.38 38.83 28.95
C ALA A 104 23.42 37.49 28.17
N SER A 105 23.85 37.48 26.91
CA SER A 105 25.24 37.39 26.44
C SER A 105 25.86 35.98 26.59
N LEU A 106 26.20 35.43 25.42
CA LEU A 106 27.28 34.49 25.13
C LEU A 106 27.15 33.03 25.60
N GLY A 107 27.03 32.12 24.63
CA GLY A 107 27.40 30.71 24.82
C GLY A 107 26.66 29.70 23.96
N SER A 108 27.29 29.34 22.84
CA SER A 108 27.41 27.98 22.27
C SER A 108 26.16 27.09 22.01
N MET A 109 26.21 26.50 20.81
CA MET A 109 25.51 25.30 20.33
C MET A 109 24.09 25.52 19.81
N GLY A 110 24.02 25.76 18.49
CA GLY A 110 22.81 25.91 17.72
C GLY A 110 21.99 24.62 17.66
N VAL A 111 20.75 24.71 18.14
CA VAL A 111 19.66 23.80 17.84
C VAL A 111 18.47 24.69 17.49
N PRO A 112 17.91 24.67 16.26
CA PRO A 112 16.81 25.55 15.94
C PRO A 112 15.52 25.01 16.56
N ALA A 113 14.84 25.91 17.27
CA ALA A 113 13.53 25.72 17.86
C ALA A 113 12.48 25.29 16.82
N ILE A 114 11.68 24.30 17.19
CA ILE A 114 10.47 23.89 16.47
C ILE A 114 9.35 24.91 16.69
N SER A 115 9.39 25.98 15.90
CA SER A 115 8.22 26.84 15.68
C SER A 115 7.13 26.03 14.96
N GLY A 116 5.89 26.14 15.46
CA GLY A 116 4.72 25.41 14.95
C GLY A 116 4.60 25.45 13.43
N ARG A 117 4.39 24.28 12.84
CA ARG A 117 4.11 24.12 11.41
C ARG A 117 2.67 23.64 11.28
N GLY A 118 1.81 24.48 10.72
CA GLY A 118 0.52 24.02 10.16
C GLY A 118 0.75 22.97 9.08
N PRO A 119 -0.30 22.25 8.66
CA PRO A 119 -0.18 21.21 7.64
C PRO A 119 0.39 21.79 6.33
N PRO A 120 1.24 21.02 5.61
CA PRO A 120 1.84 21.51 4.37
C PRO A 120 0.75 21.77 3.30
N PRO A 121 0.91 22.80 2.45
CA PRO A 121 -0.01 23.04 1.35
C PRO A 121 0.06 21.90 0.33
N ALA A 122 -1.10 21.54 -0.24
CA ALA A 122 -1.19 20.54 -1.30
C ALA A 122 -0.41 21.00 -2.55
N PRO A 123 0.29 20.09 -3.25
CA PRO A 123 1.01 20.45 -4.46
C PRO A 123 0.03 20.88 -5.56
N SER A 124 0.12 22.14 -5.96
CA SER A 124 -0.51 22.67 -7.17
C SER A 124 0.24 22.14 -8.39
N SER A 125 -0.08 20.92 -8.82
CA SER A 125 0.33 20.40 -10.11
C SER A 125 -0.87 19.78 -10.80
N ALA A 126 -1.49 20.57 -11.67
CA ALA A 126 -2.28 20.06 -12.77
C ALA A 126 -1.34 19.24 -13.68
N ARG A 127 -1.18 17.95 -13.39
CA ARG A 127 -0.72 16.97 -14.36
C ARG A 127 -1.84 15.94 -14.53
N PRO A 128 -2.38 15.76 -15.74
CA PRO A 128 -3.31 14.66 -15.97
C PRO A 128 -2.58 13.35 -15.72
N ALA A 129 -3.29 12.39 -15.13
CA ALA A 129 -2.79 11.02 -14.93
C ALA A 129 -2.24 10.45 -16.24
N PRO A 130 -1.15 9.65 -16.21
CA PRO A 130 -0.65 9.02 -17.41
C PRO A 130 -1.72 8.08 -17.97
N ALA A 131 -1.99 8.20 -19.27
CA ALA A 131 -2.92 7.33 -19.97
C ALA A 131 -2.42 5.88 -19.92
N ILE A 132 -3.33 4.96 -19.62
CA ILE A 132 -3.11 3.51 -19.66
C ILE A 132 -2.60 3.15 -21.07
N PRO A 133 -1.49 2.40 -21.22
CA PRO A 133 -1.04 1.97 -22.53
C PRO A 133 -2.14 1.21 -23.28
N ASN A 134 -2.49 1.72 -24.46
CA ASN A 134 -3.41 1.06 -25.36
C ASN A 134 -2.80 -0.29 -25.78
N ARG A 135 -3.55 -1.39 -25.62
CA ARG A 135 -3.12 -2.71 -26.11
C ARG A 135 -2.91 -2.61 -27.62
N PRO A 136 -1.76 -3.04 -28.17
CA PRO A 136 -1.62 -3.18 -29.61
C PRO A 136 -2.50 -4.35 -30.05
N GLY A 137 -3.67 -4.03 -30.59
CA GLY A 137 -4.64 -5.06 -31.03
C GLY A 137 -6.05 -4.53 -31.26
N GLY A 138 -6.20 -3.28 -31.68
CA GLY A 138 -7.45 -2.75 -32.22
C GLY A 138 -7.41 -2.86 -33.74
N GLY A 139 -7.87 -3.98 -34.29
CA GLY A 139 -7.99 -4.16 -35.73
C GLY A 139 -7.93 -5.64 -36.12
N ASN A 140 -9.06 -6.15 -36.60
CA ASN A 140 -9.25 -7.44 -37.26
C ASN A 140 -9.61 -8.61 -36.32
N VAL A 141 -10.86 -8.57 -35.85
CA VAL A 141 -11.59 -9.78 -35.49
C VAL A 141 -11.71 -10.70 -36.73
N PRO A 142 -11.39 -12.00 -36.64
CA PRO A 142 -11.72 -12.96 -37.69
C PRO A 142 -13.24 -13.26 -37.67
N PRO A 143 -13.87 -13.60 -38.80
CA PRO A 143 -15.30 -13.87 -38.85
C PRO A 143 -15.62 -15.13 -38.04
N LEU A 144 -16.59 -15.03 -37.14
CA LEU A 144 -17.12 -16.15 -36.34
C LEU A 144 -17.86 -17.14 -37.26
N PRO A 145 -17.75 -18.46 -37.05
CA PRO A 145 -18.52 -19.43 -37.81
C PRO A 145 -20.02 -19.29 -37.50
N GLN A 146 -20.79 -19.16 -38.57
CA GLN A 146 -22.23 -19.01 -38.61
C GLN A 146 -22.90 -20.29 -38.09
N GLY A 147 -23.50 -20.25 -36.89
CA GLY A 147 -24.25 -21.39 -36.38
C GLY A 147 -24.61 -21.35 -34.89
N ARG A 148 -25.46 -20.42 -34.45
CA ARG A 148 -26.34 -20.69 -33.30
C ARG A 148 -27.61 -19.84 -33.35
N PRO A 149 -28.80 -20.46 -33.32
CA PRO A 149 -30.05 -19.73 -33.40
C PRO A 149 -30.30 -18.93 -32.12
N THR A 150 -30.94 -17.80 -32.35
CA THR A 150 -31.44 -16.80 -31.41
C THR A 150 -32.34 -17.37 -30.32
N GLY A 151 -32.15 -16.87 -29.08
CA GLY A 151 -33.22 -16.66 -28.12
C GLY A 151 -33.59 -17.83 -27.22
N GLN A 152 -33.10 -17.81 -25.98
CA GLN A 152 -33.88 -18.14 -24.79
C GLN A 152 -33.09 -17.72 -23.54
N ALA A 153 -33.66 -16.80 -22.76
CA ALA A 153 -33.17 -16.42 -21.44
C ALA A 153 -33.23 -17.64 -20.51
N LEU A 154 -32.12 -17.97 -19.84
CA LEU A 154 -32.11 -19.00 -18.80
C LEU A 154 -32.75 -18.44 -17.53
N PRO A 155 -33.68 -19.17 -16.86
CA PRO A 155 -34.30 -18.71 -15.64
C PRO A 155 -33.34 -18.77 -14.44
N ALA A 156 -33.55 -17.89 -13.46
CA ALA A 156 -32.75 -17.78 -12.24
C ALA A 156 -32.90 -19.00 -11.31
N PRO A 157 -31.87 -19.36 -10.50
CA PRO A 157 -31.92 -20.54 -9.65
C PRO A 157 -32.76 -20.31 -8.39
N LEU A 158 -33.56 -21.32 -8.02
CA LEU A 158 -34.36 -21.35 -6.78
C LEU A 158 -33.48 -21.76 -5.59
N ILE A 159 -33.57 -21.00 -4.50
CA ILE A 159 -32.92 -21.27 -3.20
C ILE A 159 -33.92 -22.07 -2.33
N PRO A 160 -33.53 -23.20 -1.69
CA PRO A 160 -34.42 -23.94 -0.79
C PRO A 160 -34.53 -23.27 0.60
N SER A 161 -35.71 -23.42 1.23
CA SER A 161 -36.02 -23.00 2.61
C SER A 161 -35.31 -23.80 3.68
#